data_AF-A0A7X8PT13-F1
#
_entry.id   AF-A0A7X8PT13-F1
#
_cell.length_a   1.000
_cell.length_b   1.000
_cell.length_c   1.000
_cell.angle_alpha   90.00
_cell.angle_beta   90.00
_cell.angle_gamma   90.00
#
_symmetry.space_group_name_H-M   'P 1'
#
loop_
_entity.id
_entity.type
_entity.pdbx_description
1 polymer ?
#
loop_
_entity_poly.entity_id
_entity_poly.type
_entity_poly.pdbx_seq_one_letter_code
_entity_poly.pdbx_strand_id
1 'polypeptide(L)'
;RIDVIATAQRLGATVMDLEKLELTYAPPYSSAKDPVNMLGFTAVNIMRGDVAVFHYHDVADLDPNRDLLVDVRSKEESLPGSIAGAVHIPLEELRDRLDELPRDRRIYLFCRVGRRSYFAARILEQNGFTEVFSLSGGYELYSSVVLDQATGKPCLSREEQQ
;
A
#
# COMPACT_ATOMS: atom_id res chain seq x y z
N ARG A 1 13.23 5.30 -14.78
CA ARG A 1 11.74 5.30 -14.72
C ARG A 1 11.17 6.69 -14.95
N ILE A 2 11.75 7.75 -14.38
CA ILE A 2 11.31 9.15 -14.60
C ILE A 2 11.17 9.49 -16.09
N ASP A 3 12.17 9.20 -16.91
CA ASP A 3 12.12 9.50 -18.35
C ASP A 3 10.93 8.84 -19.09
N VAL A 4 10.59 7.60 -18.70
CA VAL A 4 9.45 6.88 -19.27
C VAL A 4 8.14 7.58 -18.91
N ILE A 5 7.98 7.96 -17.64
CA ILE A 5 6.78 8.66 -17.15
C ILE A 5 6.67 10.06 -17.78
N ALA A 6 7.78 10.80 -17.85
CA ALA A 6 7.82 12.11 -18.48
C ALA A 6 7.46 12.04 -19.96
N THR A 7 7.96 11.02 -20.66
CA THR A 7 7.62 10.77 -22.07
C THR A 7 6.13 10.45 -22.22
N ALA A 8 5.59 9.55 -21.39
CA ALA A 8 4.17 9.21 -21.40
C ALA A 8 3.29 10.45 -21.17
N GLN A 9 3.61 11.26 -20.15
CA GLN A 9 2.91 12.51 -19.85
C GLN A 9 2.99 13.49 -21.02
N ARG A 10 4.17 13.66 -21.63
CA ARG A 10 4.39 14.57 -22.77
C ARG A 10 3.54 14.20 -23.99
N LEU A 11 3.26 12.90 -24.16
CA LEU A 11 2.43 12.33 -25.21
C LEU A 11 0.93 12.30 -24.85
N GLY A 12 0.54 12.80 -23.68
CA GLY A 12 -0.85 12.81 -23.23
C GLY A 12 -1.39 11.44 -22.80
N ALA A 13 -0.50 10.49 -22.49
CA ALA A 13 -0.90 9.18 -22.01
C ALA A 13 -1.51 9.24 -20.61
N THR A 14 -2.43 8.32 -20.34
CA THR A 14 -3.10 8.14 -19.04
C THR A 14 -2.45 7.02 -18.23
N VAL A 15 -2.83 6.87 -16.96
CA VAL A 15 -2.40 5.73 -16.14
C VAL A 15 -2.84 4.37 -16.70
N MET A 16 -3.92 4.34 -17.50
CA MET A 16 -4.39 3.15 -18.22
C MET A 16 -3.42 2.71 -19.31
N ASP A 17 -2.69 3.66 -19.88
CA ASP A 17 -1.71 3.39 -20.93
C ASP A 17 -0.41 2.87 -20.32
N LEU A 18 -0.07 3.27 -19.08
CA LEU A 18 1.09 2.75 -18.35
C LEU A 18 1.01 1.23 -18.13
N GLU A 19 -0.20 0.67 -17.95
CA GLU A 19 -0.42 -0.78 -17.85
C GLU A 19 0.04 -1.53 -19.11
N LYS A 20 0.02 -0.85 -20.27
CA LYS A 20 0.22 -1.43 -21.60
C LYS A 20 1.60 -1.15 -22.19
N LEU A 21 2.43 -0.34 -21.54
CA LEU A 21 3.78 -0.04 -22.02
C LEU A 21 4.62 -1.31 -22.12
N GLU A 22 5.08 -1.62 -23.33
CA GLU A 22 6.01 -2.70 -23.61
C GLU A 22 7.45 -2.18 -23.45
N LEU A 23 8.03 -2.43 -22.28
CA LEU A 23 9.38 -1.98 -21.93
C LEU A 23 10.37 -3.13 -22.07
N THR A 24 11.65 -2.79 -22.26
CA THR A 24 12.71 -3.78 -22.39
C THR A 24 12.87 -4.58 -21.09
N TYR A 25 12.89 -5.90 -21.22
CA TYR A 25 13.04 -6.80 -20.10
C TYR A 25 14.19 -7.80 -20.34
N ALA A 26 15.11 -7.82 -19.37
CA ALA A 26 15.96 -8.96 -19.04
C ALA A 26 16.25 -8.88 -17.53
N PRO A 27 16.64 -9.98 -16.86
CA PRO A 27 16.91 -10.00 -15.41
C PRO A 27 17.78 -8.85 -14.86
N PRO A 28 18.84 -8.39 -15.54
CA PRO A 28 19.64 -7.27 -15.03
C PRO A 28 19.00 -5.88 -15.19
N TYR A 29 17.97 -5.72 -16.03
CA TYR A 29 17.46 -4.40 -16.42
C TYR A 29 16.09 -4.08 -15.83
N SER A 30 15.19 -5.07 -15.80
CA SER A 30 13.83 -4.87 -15.31
C SER A 30 13.21 -6.18 -14.84
N SER A 31 11.93 -6.12 -14.47
CA SER A 31 11.07 -7.28 -14.23
C SER A 31 10.13 -7.47 -15.41
N ALA A 32 9.46 -8.63 -15.47
CA ALA A 32 8.43 -8.88 -16.50
C ALA A 32 7.31 -7.82 -16.51
N LYS A 33 7.08 -7.16 -15.37
CA LYS A 33 6.30 -5.91 -15.26
C LYS A 33 7.22 -4.86 -14.66
N ASP A 34 7.54 -3.82 -15.42
CA ASP A 34 8.37 -2.72 -14.93
C ASP A 34 7.64 -1.96 -13.80
N PRO A 35 8.35 -1.29 -12.88
CA PRO A 35 7.73 -0.38 -11.92
C PRO A 35 6.75 0.64 -12.53
N VAL A 36 6.95 1.09 -13.78
CA VAL A 36 5.98 1.95 -14.49
C VAL A 36 4.68 1.21 -14.78
N ASN A 37 4.74 -0.06 -15.20
CA ASN A 37 3.53 -0.86 -15.37
C ASN A 37 2.82 -1.08 -14.03
N MET A 38 3.58 -1.37 -12.97
CA MET A 38 3.04 -1.57 -11.62
C MET A 38 2.37 -0.31 -11.06
N LEU A 39 2.93 0.87 -11.35
CA LEU A 39 2.29 2.17 -11.07
C LEU A 39 0.96 2.30 -11.80
N GLY A 40 0.93 1.96 -13.10
CA GLY A 40 -0.29 1.88 -13.89
C GLY A 40 -1.34 1.01 -13.21
N PHE A 41 -1.05 -0.27 -12.98
CA PHE A 41 -1.99 -1.19 -12.34
C PHE A 41 -2.51 -0.68 -10.99
N THR A 42 -1.63 -0.10 -10.17
CA THR A 42 -2.03 0.43 -8.85
C THR A 42 -3.01 1.60 -9.00
N ALA A 43 -2.69 2.58 -9.84
CA ALA A 43 -3.55 3.73 -10.07
C ALA A 43 -4.89 3.33 -10.69
N VAL A 44 -4.86 2.39 -11.63
CA VAL A 44 -6.06 1.89 -12.31
C VAL A 44 -6.98 1.13 -11.35
N ASN A 45 -6.44 0.28 -10.49
CA ASN A 45 -7.25 -0.43 -9.49
C ASN A 45 -7.98 0.57 -8.57
N ILE A 46 -7.32 1.67 -8.18
CA ILE A 46 -7.97 2.73 -7.40
C ILE A 46 -9.06 3.42 -8.23
N MET A 47 -8.76 3.82 -9.47
CA MET A 47 -9.72 4.52 -10.34
C MET A 47 -10.95 3.68 -10.69
N ARG A 48 -10.80 2.36 -10.82
CA ARG A 48 -11.91 1.43 -11.08
C ARG A 48 -12.72 1.10 -9.83
N GLY A 49 -12.24 1.48 -8.64
CA GLY A 49 -12.84 1.09 -7.37
C GLY A 49 -12.55 -0.35 -6.97
N ASP A 50 -11.52 -0.98 -7.54
CA ASP A 50 -11.06 -2.32 -7.15
C ASP A 50 -10.38 -2.31 -5.77
N VAL A 51 -9.98 -1.14 -5.26
CA VAL A 51 -9.48 -0.98 -3.90
C VAL A 51 -9.68 0.46 -3.46
N ALA A 52 -10.26 0.65 -2.27
CA ALA A 52 -10.22 1.95 -1.60
C ALA A 52 -8.90 2.09 -0.85
N VAL A 53 -8.31 3.29 -0.87
CA VAL A 53 -7.04 3.56 -0.21
C VAL A 53 -7.17 4.69 0.81
N PHE A 54 -6.33 4.63 1.83
CA PHE A 54 -6.09 5.71 2.77
C PHE A 54 -4.58 5.95 2.87
N HIS A 55 -4.18 7.09 3.42
CA HIS A 55 -2.80 7.56 3.43
C HIS A 55 -2.24 7.65 4.85
N TYR A 56 -0.92 7.80 4.94
CA TYR A 56 -0.21 7.83 6.22
C TYR A 56 -0.74 8.91 7.18
N HIS A 57 -1.20 10.05 6.65
CA HIS A 57 -1.75 11.15 7.46
C HIS A 57 -3.15 10.86 8.01
N ASP A 58 -3.91 9.95 7.37
CA ASP A 58 -5.26 9.58 7.81
C ASP A 58 -5.23 8.62 9.01
N VAL A 59 -4.08 7.99 9.28
CA VAL A 59 -3.92 7.01 10.37
C VAL A 59 -4.23 7.63 11.74
N ALA A 60 -3.93 8.91 11.94
CA ALA A 60 -4.17 9.61 13.20
C ALA A 60 -5.65 9.88 13.46
N ASP A 61 -6.49 9.88 12.42
CA ASP A 61 -7.91 10.21 12.48
C ASP A 61 -8.81 8.97 12.61
N LEU A 62 -8.24 7.76 12.65
CA LEU A 62 -8.98 6.52 12.81
C LEU A 62 -9.64 6.45 14.20
N ASP A 63 -10.94 6.16 14.24
CA ASP A 63 -11.69 6.00 15.50
C ASP A 63 -11.66 4.53 15.94
N PRO A 64 -10.99 4.17 17.05
CA PRO A 64 -10.88 2.78 17.50
C PRO A 64 -12.21 2.07 17.75
N ASN A 65 -13.30 2.81 17.96
CA ASN A 65 -14.63 2.23 18.18
C ASN A 65 -15.34 1.85 16.87
N ARG A 66 -14.99 2.51 15.75
CA ARG A 66 -15.66 2.34 14.45
C ARG A 66 -14.76 1.70 13.40
N ASP A 67 -13.45 1.83 13.59
CA ASP A 67 -12.42 1.49 12.63
C ASP A 67 -11.51 0.41 13.21
N LEU A 68 -11.23 -0.62 12.43
CA LEU A 68 -10.28 -1.68 12.79
C LEU A 68 -9.07 -1.60 11.87
N LEU A 69 -7.90 -1.32 12.46
CA LEU A 69 -6.64 -1.36 11.75
C LEU A 69 -6.04 -2.78 11.83
N VAL A 70 -5.62 -3.34 10.70
CA VAL A 70 -5.13 -4.71 10.58
C VAL A 70 -3.78 -4.75 9.88
N ASP A 71 -2.79 -5.32 10.56
CA ASP A 71 -1.45 -5.58 10.04
C ASP A 71 -1.40 -6.97 9.41
N VAL A 72 -1.21 -7.03 8.08
CA VAL A 72 -1.17 -8.30 7.33
C VAL A 72 0.24 -8.77 6.99
N ARG A 73 1.28 -8.20 7.63
CA ARG A 73 2.67 -8.64 7.48
C ARG A 73 2.91 -9.99 8.16
N SER A 74 4.05 -10.62 7.86
CA SER A 74 4.46 -11.80 8.63
C SER A 74 4.76 -11.40 10.09
N LYS A 75 4.80 -12.39 10.98
CA LYS A 75 5.11 -12.16 12.39
C LYS A 75 6.50 -11.53 12.57
N GLU A 76 7.48 -12.00 11.81
CA GLU A 76 8.87 -11.51 11.88
C GLU A 76 8.97 -10.03 11.51
N GLU A 77 8.16 -9.58 10.55
CA GLU A 77 8.10 -8.18 10.14
C GLU A 77 7.34 -7.29 11.13
N SER A 78 6.36 -7.82 11.86
CA SER A 78 5.55 -7.05 12.81
C SER A 78 6.19 -6.92 14.20
N LEU A 79 7.01 -7.90 14.60
CA LEU A 79 7.76 -7.90 15.87
C LEU A 79 8.56 -6.62 16.18
N PRO A 80 9.37 -6.05 15.26
CA PRO A 80 10.15 -4.86 15.56
C PRO A 80 9.31 -3.58 15.68
N GLY A 81 8.05 -3.60 15.24
CA GLY A 81 7.15 -2.45 15.31
C GLY A 81 5.97 -2.56 14.36
N SER A 82 4.83 -2.01 14.80
CA SER A 82 3.59 -1.94 14.04
C SER A 82 2.89 -0.60 14.34
N ILE A 83 1.82 -0.31 13.62
CA ILE A 83 1.00 0.87 13.89
C ILE A 83 0.21 0.63 15.17
N ALA A 84 0.20 1.61 16.08
CA ALA A 84 -0.48 1.48 17.36
C ALA A 84 -1.97 1.15 17.17
N GLY A 85 -2.49 0.21 17.96
CA GLY A 85 -3.89 -0.23 17.88
C GLY A 85 -4.19 -1.22 16.74
N ALA A 86 -3.20 -1.60 15.93
CA ALA A 86 -3.39 -2.61 14.88
C ALA A 86 -3.53 -4.03 15.45
N VAL A 87 -4.50 -4.78 14.91
CA VAL A 87 -4.60 -6.23 15.12
C VAL A 87 -3.74 -6.94 14.08
N HIS A 88 -2.95 -7.93 14.49
CA HIS A 88 -2.07 -8.67 13.59
C HIS A 88 -2.75 -9.94 13.08
N ILE A 89 -2.99 -10.00 11.76
CA ILE A 89 -3.51 -11.17 11.04
C ILE A 89 -2.72 -11.31 9.74
N PRO A 90 -1.71 -12.19 9.68
CA PRO A 90 -0.91 -12.40 8.47
C PRO A 90 -1.77 -12.69 7.25
N LEU A 91 -1.39 -12.16 6.08
CA LEU A 91 -2.13 -12.37 4.82
C LEU A 91 -2.40 -13.87 4.52
N GLU A 92 -1.44 -14.74 4.85
CA GLU A 92 -1.53 -16.17 4.60
C GLU A 92 -2.61 -16.86 5.44
N GLU A 93 -2.88 -16.35 6.64
CA GLU A 93 -3.89 -16.87 7.58
C GLU A 93 -5.24 -16.18 7.42
N LEU A 94 -5.29 -15.03 6.72
CA LEU A 94 -6.46 -14.16 6.66
C LEU A 94 -7.73 -14.87 6.19
N ARG A 95 -7.61 -15.81 5.23
CA ARG A 95 -8.77 -16.54 4.70
C ARG A 95 -9.39 -17.50 5.72
N ASP A 96 -8.56 -18.09 6.58
CA ASP A 96 -9.02 -19.04 7.60
C ASP A 96 -9.53 -18.33 8.86
N ARG A 97 -9.23 -17.03 8.98
CA ARG A 97 -9.52 -16.18 10.15
C ARG A 97 -10.51 -15.06 9.84
N LEU A 98 -11.31 -15.19 8.78
CA LEU A 98 -12.30 -14.18 8.39
C LEU A 98 -13.35 -13.91 9.47
N ASP A 99 -13.68 -14.93 10.27
CA ASP A 99 -14.68 -14.83 11.34
C ASP A 99 -14.22 -13.99 12.53
N GLU A 100 -12.91 -13.71 12.64
CA GLU A 100 -12.37 -12.80 13.67
C GLU A 100 -12.60 -11.32 13.32
N LEU A 101 -12.92 -11.02 12.06
CA LEU A 101 -13.07 -9.66 11.59
C LEU A 101 -14.53 -9.18 11.75
N PRO A 102 -14.75 -8.02 12.37
CA PRO A 102 -16.08 -7.43 12.54
C PRO A 102 -16.67 -7.07 11.17
N ARG A 103 -17.97 -7.34 11.01
CA ARG A 103 -18.73 -7.05 9.78
C ARG A 103 -19.37 -5.66 9.79
N ASP A 104 -19.46 -5.05 10.96
CA ASP A 104 -20.12 -3.77 11.24
C ASP A 104 -19.14 -2.60 11.39
N ARG A 105 -17.84 -2.84 11.18
CA ARG A 105 -16.77 -1.85 11.30
C ARG A 105 -16.00 -1.70 9.99
N ARG A 106 -15.42 -0.51 9.80
CA ARG A 106 -14.54 -0.21 8.67
C ARG A 106 -13.19 -0.87 8.90
N ILE A 107 -12.67 -1.58 7.91
CA ILE A 107 -11.40 -2.31 8.02
C ILE A 107 -10.32 -1.59 7.24
N TYR A 108 -9.25 -1.21 7.95
CA TYR A 108 -8.08 -0.56 7.40
C TYR A 108 -6.92 -1.54 7.41
N LEU A 109 -6.36 -1.84 6.26
CA LEU A 109 -5.32 -2.86 6.08
C LEU A 109 -4.00 -2.19 5.77
N PHE A 110 -2.92 -2.70 6.33
CA PHE A 110 -1.59 -2.33 5.87
C PHE A 110 -0.64 -3.52 5.87
N CYS A 111 0.38 -3.41 5.04
CA CYS A 111 1.51 -4.34 5.02
C CYS A 111 2.81 -3.55 4.94
N ARG A 112 3.95 -4.17 4.60
CA ARG A 112 5.23 -3.45 4.46
C ARG A 112 5.18 -2.29 3.44
N VAL A 113 4.69 -2.56 2.22
CA VAL A 113 4.77 -1.63 1.06
C VAL A 113 3.45 -1.45 0.29
N GLY A 114 2.32 -1.87 0.86
CA GLY A 114 0.98 -1.77 0.24
C GLY A 114 0.54 -2.94 -0.68
N ARG A 115 1.46 -3.78 -1.17
CA ARG A 115 1.11 -4.89 -2.10
C ARG A 115 0.25 -5.99 -1.45
N ARG A 116 0.60 -6.44 -0.25
CA ARG A 116 -0.13 -7.52 0.45
C ARG A 116 -1.45 -7.03 1.02
N SER A 117 -1.52 -5.78 1.47
CA SER A 117 -2.77 -5.17 1.92
C SER A 117 -3.77 -5.00 0.78
N TYR A 118 -3.32 -4.74 -0.46
CA TYR A 118 -4.18 -4.84 -1.64
C TYR A 118 -4.81 -6.23 -1.78
N PHE A 119 -4.02 -7.30 -1.68
CA PHE A 119 -4.57 -8.66 -1.77
C PHE A 119 -5.52 -8.99 -0.62
N ALA A 120 -5.19 -8.56 0.61
CA ALA A 120 -6.09 -8.68 1.75
C ALA A 120 -7.41 -7.95 1.48
N ALA A 121 -7.37 -6.73 0.95
CA ALA A 121 -8.56 -5.96 0.62
C ALA A 121 -9.45 -6.70 -0.37
N ARG A 122 -8.87 -7.23 -1.46
CA ARG A 122 -9.60 -8.04 -2.43
C ARG A 122 -10.20 -9.31 -1.83
N ILE A 123 -9.49 -9.98 -0.92
CA ILE A 123 -10.01 -11.15 -0.20
C ILE A 123 -11.23 -10.75 0.63
N LEU A 124 -11.15 -9.67 1.42
CA LEU A 124 -12.25 -9.23 2.28
C LEU A 124 -13.46 -8.77 1.45
N GLU A 125 -13.26 -7.92 0.46
CA GLU A 125 -14.35 -7.45 -0.42
C GLU A 125 -15.08 -8.62 -1.09
N GLN A 126 -14.35 -9.61 -1.61
CA GLN A 126 -14.94 -10.82 -2.21
C GLN A 126 -15.67 -11.72 -1.20
N ASN A 127 -15.40 -11.56 0.09
CA ASN A 127 -16.10 -12.25 1.17
C ASN A 127 -17.18 -11.38 1.83
N GLY A 128 -17.60 -10.29 1.19
CA GLY A 128 -18.75 -9.49 1.59
C GLY A 128 -18.46 -8.40 2.64
N PHE A 129 -17.19 -8.08 2.90
CA PHE A 129 -16.84 -6.88 3.66
C PHE A 129 -17.01 -5.65 2.76
N THR A 130 -17.78 -4.65 3.20
CA THR A 130 -18.19 -3.52 2.35
C THR A 130 -17.32 -2.28 2.48
N GLU A 131 -16.66 -2.10 3.63
CA GLU A 131 -15.82 -0.93 3.90
C GLU A 131 -14.41 -1.37 4.23
N VAL A 132 -13.60 -1.55 3.20
CA VAL A 132 -12.22 -2.04 3.30
C VAL A 132 -11.26 -1.07 2.61
N PHE A 133 -10.23 -0.65 3.32
CA PHE A 133 -9.26 0.35 2.85
C PHE A 133 -7.84 -0.20 2.97
N SER A 134 -6.99 0.06 1.98
CA SER A 134 -5.56 -0.33 2.03
C SER A 134 -4.66 0.89 2.19
N LEU A 135 -3.68 0.83 3.09
CA LEU A 135 -2.72 1.90 3.32
C LEU A 135 -1.79 2.05 2.11
N SER A 136 -1.86 3.21 1.46
CA SER A 136 -0.98 3.57 0.36
C SER A 136 0.46 3.75 0.86
N GLY A 137 1.41 3.10 0.18
CA GLY A 137 2.83 3.07 0.57
C GLY A 137 3.16 2.12 1.74
N GLY A 138 2.17 1.64 2.48
CA GLY A 138 2.36 0.68 3.58
C GLY A 138 3.11 1.24 4.79
N TYR A 139 3.52 0.34 5.68
CA TYR A 139 4.22 0.65 6.94
C TYR A 139 5.56 1.33 6.72
N GLU A 140 6.28 1.00 5.65
CA GLU A 140 7.58 1.60 5.34
C GLU A 140 7.47 3.11 5.07
N LEU A 141 6.48 3.53 4.28
CA LEU A 141 6.20 4.94 4.08
C LEU A 141 5.71 5.61 5.37
N TYR A 142 4.77 4.98 6.08
CA TYR A 142 4.25 5.52 7.33
C TYR A 142 5.36 5.76 8.36
N SER A 143 6.16 4.73 8.65
CA SER A 143 7.24 4.81 9.64
C SER A 143 8.31 5.81 9.26
N SER A 144 8.72 5.87 7.98
CA SER A 144 9.72 6.85 7.54
C SER A 144 9.25 8.29 7.74
N VAL A 145 8.00 8.60 7.38
CA VAL A 145 7.45 9.96 7.55
C VAL A 145 7.24 10.30 9.02
N VAL A 146 6.69 9.39 9.83
CA VAL A 146 6.46 9.64 11.26
C VAL A 146 7.77 9.79 12.02
N LEU A 147 8.81 9.03 11.68
CA LEU A 147 10.15 9.20 12.25
C LEU A 147 10.77 10.55 11.85
N ASP A 148 10.61 10.99 10.60
CA ASP A 148 11.07 12.31 10.13
C ASP A 148 10.39 13.44 10.92
N GLN A 149 9.06 13.35 11.07
CA GLN A 149 8.26 14.31 11.85
C GLN A 149 8.65 14.33 13.33
N ALA A 150 8.91 13.17 13.94
CA ALA A 150 9.33 13.08 15.34
C ALA A 150 10.76 13.60 15.58
N THR A 151 11.63 13.53 14.57
CA THR A 151 13.03 13.99 14.67
C THR A 151 13.21 15.45 14.24
N GLY A 152 12.21 16.07 13.61
CA GLY A 152 12.23 17.48 13.19
C GLY A 152 13.29 17.81 12.14
N LYS A 153 13.97 16.80 11.59
CA LYS A 153 14.90 16.96 10.47
C LYS A 153 14.08 16.86 9.19
N PRO A 154 14.11 17.84 8.27
CA PRO A 154 13.57 17.62 6.94
C PRO A 154 14.40 16.53 6.25
N CYS A 155 13.72 15.58 5.61
CA CYS A 155 14.30 14.58 4.70
C CYS A 155 15.56 15.11 3.98
N LEU A 156 16.70 14.51 4.33
CA LEU A 156 18.08 14.94 4.14
C LEU A 156 18.39 15.67 2.81
N SER A 157 19.07 16.82 2.91
CA SER A 157 19.90 17.36 1.84
C SER A 157 21.03 16.37 1.51
N ARG A 158 21.30 16.20 0.21
CA ARG A 158 22.16 15.18 -0.44
C ARG A 158 23.59 14.96 0.10
N GLU A 159 24.06 15.69 1.10
CA GLU A 159 25.48 15.70 1.51
C GLU A 159 25.84 14.58 2.50
N GLU A 160 24.89 13.94 3.16
CA GLU A 160 25.18 12.91 4.19
C GLU A 160 25.19 11.45 3.66
N GLN A 161 25.11 11.26 2.34
CA GLN A 161 25.13 9.92 1.70
C GLN A 161 26.42 9.63 0.89
N GLN A 162 27.48 10.42 1.06
CA GLN A 162 28.76 10.23 0.37
C GLN A 162 29.82 9.62 1.30
#